data_AF-A9QDL8-F1
#
_entry.id   AF-A9QDL8-F1
#
_cell.length_a   1.000
_cell.length_b   1.000
_cell.length_c   1.000
_cell.angle_alpha   90.00
_cell.angle_beta   90.00
_cell.angle_gamma   90.00
#
_symmetry.space_group_name_H-M   'P 1'
#
loop_
_entity.id
_entity.type
_entity.pdbx_description
1 polymer ?
#
loop_
_entity_poly.entity_id
_entity_poly.type
_entity_poly.pdbx_seq_one_letter_code
_entity_poly.pdbx_strand_id
1 'polypeptide(L)'
;AIAIKLGIAPFHLWLPETLQGINMKTGLILSTWQKLAPISIMTQMSHLTNLPLLMLLGITSTLLGGWSGINQTQTRKIMAFSSIAHLGWMISILNLGPNLTFFNFLLYTMMTSTLFLTLLAMNTKNMTELATFWSKYPTLSAVSLLSLLSLSGLPPLTGFIPKWLIAQEMVKQNLILFTLIILLSSLLSLFFYLRLTYTVSLTLAPNFSFFTLPWSTHTKNFMAPMITPS
;
A
#
# COMPACT_ATOMS: atom_id res chain seq x y z
N ALA A 1 -18.34 -6.99 13.59
CA ALA A 1 -18.08 -8.11 12.67
C ALA A 1 -17.24 -7.68 11.45
N ILE A 2 -17.75 -6.80 10.59
CA ILE A 2 -17.04 -6.40 9.36
C ILE A 2 -15.67 -5.74 9.65
N ALA A 3 -15.56 -4.98 10.75
CA ALA A 3 -14.29 -4.40 11.20
C ALA A 3 -13.18 -5.45 11.43
N ILE A 4 -13.53 -6.64 11.94
CA ILE A 4 -12.59 -7.75 12.15
C ILE A 4 -12.11 -8.28 10.79
N LYS A 5 -13.06 -8.51 9.86
CA LYS A 5 -12.76 -9.05 8.52
C LYS A 5 -11.90 -8.10 7.67
N LEU A 6 -12.09 -6.79 7.84
CA LEU A 6 -11.26 -5.78 7.17
C LEU A 6 -9.89 -5.56 7.86
N GLY A 7 -9.71 -6.01 9.10
CA GLY A 7 -8.47 -5.78 9.86
C GLY A 7 -8.32 -4.33 10.33
N ILE A 8 -9.44 -3.69 10.68
CA ILE A 8 -9.46 -2.30 11.17
C ILE A 8 -9.12 -2.31 12.66
N ALA A 9 -8.38 -1.31 13.13
CA ALA A 9 -8.11 -1.15 14.56
C ALA A 9 -9.41 -1.12 15.39
N PRO A 10 -9.45 -1.77 16.57
CA PRO A 10 -8.35 -2.46 17.27
C PRO A 10 -8.05 -3.88 16.74
N PHE A 11 -8.90 -4.45 15.89
CA PHE A 11 -8.83 -5.83 15.39
C PHE A 11 -7.81 -6.05 14.25
N HIS A 12 -6.75 -5.26 14.22
CA HIS A 12 -5.77 -5.22 13.13
C HIS A 12 -4.62 -6.22 13.29
N LEU A 13 -4.43 -6.78 14.48
CA LEU A 13 -3.24 -7.58 14.85
C LEU A 13 -3.02 -8.82 13.97
N TRP A 14 -4.09 -9.44 13.49
CA TRP A 14 -3.99 -10.63 12.65
C TRP A 14 -3.40 -10.34 11.25
N LEU A 15 -3.59 -9.11 10.74
CA LEU A 15 -3.27 -8.78 9.35
C LEU A 15 -1.75 -8.74 9.10
N PRO A 16 -0.91 -8.06 9.92
CA PRO A 16 0.54 -8.09 9.77
C PRO A 16 1.17 -9.47 9.94
N GLU A 17 0.67 -10.28 10.86
CA GLU A 17 1.19 -11.62 11.13
C GLU A 17 0.87 -12.58 9.98
N THR A 18 -0.39 -12.57 9.51
CA THR A 18 -0.81 -13.39 8.37
C THR A 18 -0.08 -13.00 7.09
N LEU A 19 0.05 -11.71 6.79
CA LEU A 19 0.79 -11.27 5.59
C LEU A 19 2.26 -11.65 5.62
N GLN A 20 2.89 -11.67 6.80
CA GLN A 20 4.29 -12.11 6.92
C GLN A 20 4.44 -13.62 6.71
N GLY A 21 3.47 -14.43 7.14
CA GLY A 21 3.51 -15.89 7.05
C GLY A 21 3.20 -16.47 5.66
N ILE A 22 2.49 -15.73 4.81
CA ILE A 22 2.06 -16.21 3.50
C ILE A 22 2.96 -15.77 2.33
N ASN A 23 2.79 -16.41 1.17
CA ASN A 23 3.47 -16.03 -0.06
C ASN A 23 2.99 -14.66 -0.57
N MET A 24 3.83 -13.96 -1.33
CA MET A 24 3.49 -12.62 -1.84
C MET A 24 2.27 -12.62 -2.77
N LYS A 25 2.08 -13.67 -3.60
CA LYS A 25 0.89 -13.80 -4.45
C LYS A 25 -0.40 -13.91 -3.64
N THR A 26 -0.38 -14.74 -2.59
CA THR A 26 -1.51 -14.87 -1.66
C THR A 26 -1.73 -13.61 -0.83
N GLY A 27 -0.65 -12.89 -0.50
CA GLY A 27 -0.71 -11.58 0.16
C GLY A 27 -1.39 -10.51 -0.70
N LEU A 28 -1.12 -10.49 -2.00
CA LEU A 28 -1.83 -9.63 -2.95
C LEU A 28 -3.34 -9.91 -2.91
N ILE A 29 -3.74 -11.18 -3.00
CA ILE A 29 -5.17 -11.58 -2.97
C ILE A 29 -5.82 -11.18 -1.63
N LEU A 30 -5.12 -11.38 -0.51
CA LEU A 30 -5.62 -11.00 0.81
C LEU A 30 -5.78 -9.47 0.95
N SER A 31 -4.81 -8.71 0.44
CA SER A 31 -4.81 -7.24 0.56
C SER A 31 -5.83 -6.55 -0.36
N THR A 32 -6.22 -7.19 -1.47
CA THR A 32 -7.10 -6.60 -2.50
C THR A 32 -8.46 -7.28 -2.55
N TRP A 33 -8.50 -8.52 -3.02
CA TRP A 33 -9.73 -9.27 -3.30
C TRP A 33 -10.57 -9.51 -2.06
N GLN A 34 -9.95 -9.92 -0.95
CA GLN A 34 -10.69 -10.20 0.30
C GLN A 34 -11.33 -8.95 0.93
N LYS A 35 -10.84 -7.75 0.58
CA LYS A 35 -11.40 -6.47 1.06
C LYS A 35 -12.59 -5.97 0.24
N LEU A 36 -12.78 -6.48 -0.98
CA LEU A 36 -13.84 -6.03 -1.87
C LEU A 36 -15.24 -6.31 -1.31
N ALA A 37 -15.52 -7.57 -0.94
CA ALA A 37 -16.84 -7.94 -0.45
C ALA A 37 -17.26 -7.24 0.86
N PRO A 38 -16.38 -7.10 1.89
CA PRO A 38 -16.76 -6.35 3.09
C PRO A 38 -16.97 -4.85 2.83
N ILE A 39 -16.21 -4.24 1.91
CA ILE A 39 -16.38 -2.82 1.54
C ILE A 39 -17.69 -2.62 0.78
N SER A 40 -18.06 -3.51 -0.15
CA SER A 40 -19.34 -3.38 -0.87
C SER A 40 -20.54 -3.46 0.07
N ILE A 41 -20.51 -4.36 1.05
CA ILE A 41 -21.55 -4.47 2.08
C ILE A 41 -21.61 -3.19 2.91
N MET A 42 -20.46 -2.66 3.34
CA MET A 42 -20.42 -1.42 4.12
C MET A 42 -20.94 -0.22 3.33
N THR A 43 -20.62 -0.10 2.03
CA THR A 43 -21.16 0.99 1.20
C THR A 43 -22.67 0.92 1.05
N GLN A 44 -23.25 -0.28 0.94
CA GLN A 44 -24.70 -0.48 0.85
C GLN A 44 -25.41 -0.14 2.16
N MET A 45 -24.78 -0.46 3.29
CA MET A 45 -25.35 -0.23 4.63
C MET A 45 -24.92 1.11 5.24
N SER A 46 -24.30 1.99 4.47
CA SER A 46 -23.67 3.24 4.94
C SER A 46 -24.65 4.12 5.75
N HIS A 47 -25.88 4.29 5.27
CA HIS A 47 -26.91 5.10 5.95
C HIS A 47 -27.32 4.59 7.34
N LEU A 48 -27.11 3.31 7.63
CA LEU A 48 -27.45 2.68 8.92
C LEU A 48 -26.28 2.72 9.92
N THR A 49 -25.12 3.24 9.51
CA THR A 49 -23.92 3.25 10.33
C THR A 49 -23.83 4.47 11.25
N ASN A 50 -23.33 4.25 12.46
CA ASN A 50 -23.13 5.34 13.42
C ASN A 50 -21.84 6.11 13.11
N LEU A 51 -21.97 7.39 12.76
CA LEU A 51 -20.85 8.27 12.36
C LEU A 51 -19.72 8.35 13.41
N PRO A 52 -19.96 8.69 14.70
CA PRO A 52 -18.90 8.78 15.72
C PRO A 52 -18.11 7.48 15.86
N LEU A 53 -18.76 6.32 15.75
CA LEU A 53 -18.07 5.03 15.81
C LEU A 53 -17.14 4.82 14.62
N LEU A 54 -17.59 5.16 13.40
CA LEU A 54 -16.75 5.09 12.20
C LEU A 54 -15.57 6.05 12.26
N MET A 55 -15.76 7.26 12.78
CA MET A 55 -14.69 8.25 12.94
C MET A 55 -13.63 7.77 13.95
N LEU A 56 -14.06 7.19 15.07
CA LEU A 56 -13.15 6.60 16.06
C LEU A 56 -12.34 5.45 15.46
N LEU A 57 -12.99 4.54 14.73
CA LEU A 57 -12.31 3.42 14.05
C LEU A 57 -11.34 3.94 12.96
N GLY A 58 -11.74 4.98 12.22
CA GLY A 58 -10.90 5.63 11.21
C GLY A 58 -9.63 6.21 11.80
N ILE A 59 -9.74 7.06 12.83
CA ILE A 59 -8.58 7.70 13.48
C ILE A 59 -7.66 6.67 14.14
N THR A 60 -8.23 5.72 14.88
CA THR A 60 -7.42 4.71 15.56
C THR A 60 -6.66 3.83 14.57
N SER A 61 -7.26 3.49 13.43
CA SER A 61 -6.59 2.70 12.39
C SER A 61 -5.52 3.49 11.62
N THR A 62 -5.74 4.77 11.30
CA THR A 62 -4.69 5.59 10.68
C THR A 62 -3.51 5.83 11.62
N LEU A 63 -3.77 6.12 12.90
CA LEU A 63 -2.72 6.31 13.91
C LEU A 63 -1.93 5.02 14.17
N LEU A 64 -2.61 3.91 14.45
CA LEU A 64 -1.94 2.65 14.74
C LEU A 64 -1.22 2.11 13.51
N GLY A 65 -1.83 2.17 12.33
CA GLY A 65 -1.19 1.78 11.08
C GLY A 65 0.06 2.62 10.77
N GLY A 66 -0.01 3.94 11.00
CA GLY A 66 1.15 4.83 10.85
C GLY A 66 2.27 4.49 11.85
N TRP A 67 1.96 4.46 13.14
CA TRP A 67 2.96 4.27 14.20
C TRP A 67 3.65 2.91 14.13
N SER A 68 2.87 1.84 13.99
CA SER A 68 3.40 0.47 13.96
C SER A 68 4.19 0.15 12.69
N GLY A 69 3.88 0.83 11.58
CA GLY A 69 4.60 0.68 10.31
C GLY A 69 6.04 1.19 10.35
N ILE A 70 6.32 2.23 11.15
CA ILE A 70 7.65 2.87 11.22
C ILE A 70 8.74 1.89 11.68
N ASN A 71 8.41 0.97 12.58
CA ASN A 71 9.36 0.04 13.17
C ASN A 71 9.59 -1.24 12.34
N GLN A 72 8.93 -1.38 11.18
CA GLN A 72 9.05 -2.60 10.39
C GLN A 72 10.11 -2.48 9.30
N THR A 73 10.86 -3.57 9.09
CA THR A 73 11.83 -3.73 7.99
C THR A 73 11.39 -4.76 6.94
N GLN A 74 10.37 -5.55 7.27
CA GLN A 74 9.80 -6.54 6.37
C GLN A 74 8.82 -5.87 5.42
N THR A 75 9.02 -5.99 4.10
CA THR A 75 8.17 -5.32 3.10
C THR A 75 6.70 -5.73 3.25
N ARG A 76 6.44 -7.00 3.58
CA ARG A 76 5.09 -7.54 3.83
C ARG A 76 4.39 -6.90 5.02
N LYS A 77 5.08 -6.72 6.14
CA LYS A 77 4.50 -6.05 7.32
C LYS A 77 4.26 -4.57 7.06
N ILE A 78 5.13 -3.91 6.30
CA ILE A 78 4.91 -2.51 5.92
C ILE A 78 3.66 -2.41 5.02
N MET A 79 3.50 -3.32 4.07
CA MET A 79 2.29 -3.43 3.24
C MET A 79 1.03 -3.76 4.05
N ALA A 80 1.16 -4.50 5.16
CA ALA A 80 0.06 -4.74 6.08
C ALA A 80 -0.40 -3.44 6.77
N PHE A 81 0.55 -2.71 7.35
CA PHE A 81 0.28 -1.48 8.09
C PHE A 81 -0.19 -0.33 7.20
N SER A 82 0.32 -0.23 5.97
CA SER A 82 -0.25 0.67 4.97
C SER A 82 -1.72 0.34 4.69
N SER A 83 -2.04 -0.94 4.54
CA SER A 83 -3.40 -1.39 4.27
C SER A 83 -4.37 -0.99 5.38
N ILE A 84 -3.92 -1.02 6.63
CA ILE A 84 -4.70 -0.61 7.81
C ILE A 84 -4.91 0.91 7.79
N ALA A 85 -3.87 1.69 7.49
CA ALA A 85 -3.97 3.14 7.40
C ALA A 85 -4.90 3.60 6.26
N HIS A 86 -4.81 3.00 5.07
CA HIS A 86 -5.70 3.33 3.96
C HIS A 86 -7.16 2.95 4.24
N LEU A 87 -7.40 1.81 4.90
CA LEU A 87 -8.74 1.45 5.35
C LEU A 87 -9.31 2.47 6.35
N GLY A 88 -8.47 3.02 7.23
CA GLY A 88 -8.88 4.09 8.15
C GLY A 88 -9.51 5.29 7.45
N TRP A 89 -8.89 5.75 6.36
CA TRP A 89 -9.46 6.79 5.49
C TRP A 89 -10.76 6.36 4.83
N MET A 90 -10.90 5.10 4.42
CA MET A 90 -12.13 4.62 3.76
C MET A 90 -13.30 4.55 4.74
N ILE A 91 -13.07 4.15 5.99
CA ILE A 91 -14.13 4.03 7.00
C ILE A 91 -14.60 5.39 7.46
N SER A 92 -13.68 6.35 7.58
CA SER A 92 -13.99 7.67 8.11
C SER A 92 -14.94 8.47 7.21
N ILE A 93 -14.91 8.23 5.89
CA ILE A 93 -15.80 8.89 4.91
C ILE A 93 -17.03 8.04 4.55
N LEU A 94 -17.15 6.82 5.09
CA LEU A 94 -18.17 5.84 4.68
C LEU A 94 -19.62 6.34 4.77
N ASN A 95 -19.96 6.99 5.88
CA ASN A 95 -21.30 7.50 6.10
C ASN A 95 -21.57 8.80 5.32
N LEU A 96 -20.55 9.64 5.15
CA LEU A 96 -20.69 10.95 4.50
C LEU A 96 -20.76 10.84 2.97
N GLY A 97 -20.02 9.90 2.38
CA GLY A 97 -19.87 9.79 0.93
C GLY A 97 -19.47 8.38 0.51
N PRO A 98 -20.40 7.40 0.43
CA PRO A 98 -20.09 6.02 0.07
C PRO A 98 -19.46 5.88 -1.33
N ASN A 99 -19.80 6.77 -2.27
CA ASN A 99 -19.19 6.80 -3.60
C ASN A 99 -17.70 7.13 -3.52
N LEU A 100 -17.33 8.05 -2.63
CA LEU A 100 -15.94 8.47 -2.44
C LEU A 100 -15.12 7.36 -1.78
N THR A 101 -15.74 6.56 -0.91
CA THR A 101 -15.07 5.41 -0.27
C THR A 101 -14.77 4.32 -1.28
N PHE A 102 -15.72 4.05 -2.17
CA PHE A 102 -15.53 3.11 -3.26
C PHE A 102 -14.44 3.58 -4.24
N PHE A 103 -14.43 4.86 -4.58
CA PHE A 103 -13.37 5.46 -5.40
C PHE A 103 -11.99 5.33 -4.76
N ASN A 104 -11.85 5.64 -3.47
CA ASN A 104 -10.59 5.46 -2.74
C ASN A 104 -10.17 3.98 -2.72
N PHE A 105 -11.11 3.05 -2.53
CA PHE A 105 -10.82 1.62 -2.58
C PHE A 105 -10.28 1.17 -3.95
N LEU A 106 -10.88 1.61 -5.05
CA LEU A 106 -10.39 1.29 -6.40
C LEU A 106 -8.95 1.77 -6.60
N LEU A 107 -8.65 3.03 -6.26
CA LEU A 107 -7.30 3.56 -6.36
C LEU A 107 -6.31 2.78 -5.48
N TYR A 108 -6.71 2.46 -4.25
CA TYR A 108 -5.91 1.65 -3.34
C TYR A 108 -5.60 0.26 -3.92
N THR A 109 -6.58 -0.44 -4.50
CA THR A 109 -6.35 -1.76 -5.11
C THR A 109 -5.41 -1.71 -6.31
N MET A 110 -5.50 -0.66 -7.14
CA MET A 110 -4.59 -0.44 -8.26
C MET A 110 -3.16 -0.16 -7.77
N MET A 111 -2.97 0.75 -6.82
CA MET A 111 -1.64 1.08 -6.29
C MET A 111 -1.00 -0.08 -5.51
N THR A 112 -1.79 -0.83 -4.73
CA THR A 112 -1.25 -1.99 -4.00
C THR A 112 -0.93 -3.16 -4.91
N SER A 113 -1.76 -3.45 -5.92
CA SER A 113 -1.46 -4.51 -6.88
C SER A 113 -0.19 -4.22 -7.67
N THR A 114 0.01 -2.99 -8.15
CA THR A 114 1.27 -2.59 -8.82
C THR A 114 2.49 -2.78 -7.93
N LEU A 115 2.42 -2.38 -6.65
CA LEU A 115 3.52 -2.54 -5.71
C LEU A 115 3.78 -4.03 -5.40
N PHE A 116 2.74 -4.84 -5.15
CA PHE A 116 2.93 -6.28 -4.92
C PHE A 116 3.49 -7.00 -6.15
N LEU A 117 3.08 -6.63 -7.36
CA LEU A 117 3.60 -7.22 -8.60
C LEU A 117 5.08 -6.84 -8.83
N THR A 118 5.47 -5.60 -8.54
CA THR A 118 6.89 -5.20 -8.62
C THR A 118 7.75 -5.93 -7.58
N LEU A 119 7.28 -6.07 -6.34
CA LEU A 119 7.98 -6.86 -5.31
C LEU A 119 8.06 -8.35 -5.67
N LEU A 120 7.03 -8.91 -6.30
CA LEU A 120 7.04 -10.28 -6.82
C LEU A 120 8.09 -10.47 -7.91
N ALA A 121 8.20 -9.51 -8.83
CA ALA A 121 9.20 -9.55 -9.90
C ALA A 121 10.64 -9.36 -9.37
N MET A 122 10.83 -8.60 -8.29
CA MET A 122 12.14 -8.48 -7.60
C MET A 122 12.43 -9.64 -6.65
N ASN A 123 11.44 -10.42 -6.24
CA ASN A 123 11.56 -11.50 -5.25
C ASN A 123 12.20 -11.03 -3.92
N THR A 124 11.87 -9.82 -3.46
CA THR A 124 12.44 -9.20 -2.25
C THR A 124 11.51 -9.34 -1.04
N LYS A 125 12.08 -9.68 0.12
CA LYS A 125 11.33 -9.78 1.39
C LYS A 125 11.72 -8.69 2.39
N ASN A 126 12.94 -8.18 2.29
CA ASN A 126 13.55 -7.25 3.23
C ASN A 126 13.90 -5.90 2.57
N MET A 127 13.94 -4.81 3.36
CA MET A 127 14.42 -3.50 2.86
C MET A 127 15.83 -3.57 2.26
N THR A 128 16.73 -4.31 2.90
CA THR A 128 18.14 -4.37 2.53
C THR A 128 18.33 -5.08 1.19
N GLU A 129 17.58 -6.15 0.94
CA GLU A 129 17.54 -6.81 -0.35
C GLU A 129 17.03 -5.85 -1.43
N LEU A 130 15.95 -5.11 -1.13
CA LEU A 130 15.33 -4.16 -2.05
C LEU A 130 16.30 -3.05 -2.49
N ALA A 131 17.21 -2.61 -1.62
CA ALA A 131 18.22 -1.59 -1.94
C ALA A 131 19.23 -2.03 -3.02
N THR A 132 19.49 -3.34 -3.16
CA THR A 132 20.42 -3.88 -4.16
C THR A 132 19.82 -3.98 -5.57
N PHE A 133 18.49 -3.78 -5.71
CA PHE A 133 17.81 -3.98 -7.00
C PHE A 133 17.94 -2.81 -7.97
N TRP A 134 18.24 -1.60 -7.49
CA TRP A 134 18.44 -0.43 -8.35
C TRP A 134 19.50 -0.69 -9.42
N SER A 135 20.62 -1.32 -9.04
CA SER A 135 21.70 -1.66 -9.97
C SER A 135 21.37 -2.81 -10.93
N LYS A 136 20.40 -3.66 -10.59
CA LYS A 136 20.05 -4.85 -11.38
C LYS A 136 18.95 -4.55 -12.41
N TYR A 137 17.89 -3.88 -11.97
CA TYR A 137 16.70 -3.60 -12.77
C TYR A 137 16.18 -2.19 -12.48
N PRO A 138 16.83 -1.13 -13.03
CA PRO A 138 16.52 0.27 -12.69
C PRO A 138 15.11 0.69 -13.10
N THR A 139 14.54 0.07 -14.13
CA THR A 139 13.16 0.34 -14.57
C THR A 139 12.15 -0.12 -13.52
N LEU A 140 12.32 -1.33 -12.99
CA LEU A 140 11.42 -1.92 -12.02
C LEU A 140 11.51 -1.19 -10.66
N SER A 141 12.71 -0.73 -10.28
CA SER A 141 12.91 0.10 -9.08
C SER A 141 12.26 1.48 -9.22
N ALA A 142 12.33 2.12 -10.40
CA ALA A 142 11.61 3.37 -10.65
C ALA A 142 10.08 3.20 -10.52
N VAL A 143 9.52 2.10 -11.06
CA VAL A 143 8.08 1.80 -10.90
C VAL A 143 7.72 1.57 -9.43
N SER A 144 8.55 0.84 -8.67
CA SER A 144 8.32 0.62 -7.25
C SER A 144 8.33 1.94 -6.46
N LEU A 145 9.26 2.86 -6.77
CA LEU A 145 9.30 4.20 -6.18
C LEU A 145 8.02 5.00 -6.48
N LEU A 146 7.60 5.04 -7.74
CA LEU A 146 6.38 5.76 -8.13
C LEU A 146 5.14 5.21 -7.41
N SER A 147 5.06 3.89 -7.24
CA SER A 147 3.96 3.23 -6.52
C SER A 147 3.96 3.52 -5.00
N LEU A 148 5.15 3.60 -4.38
CA LEU A 148 5.28 3.94 -2.96
C LEU A 148 4.92 5.41 -2.69
N LEU A 149 5.39 6.32 -3.55
CA LEU A 149 5.07 7.74 -3.44
C LEU A 149 3.58 7.99 -3.71
N SER A 150 2.96 7.24 -4.64
CA SER A 150 1.53 7.39 -4.89
C SER A 150 0.70 6.91 -3.69
N LEU A 151 1.04 5.78 -3.06
CA LEU A 151 0.40 5.33 -1.81
C LEU A 151 0.55 6.34 -0.66
N SER A 152 1.69 7.04 -0.59
CA SER A 152 1.90 8.09 0.41
C SER A 152 0.96 9.30 0.20
N GLY A 153 0.46 9.50 -1.02
CA GLY A 153 -0.49 10.55 -1.38
C GLY A 153 0.18 11.92 -1.48
N LEU A 154 1.30 12.02 -2.21
CA LEU A 154 1.94 13.30 -2.51
C LEU A 154 1.19 14.05 -3.63
N PRO A 155 1.14 15.40 -3.58
CA PRO A 155 0.31 16.24 -4.46
C PRO A 155 0.46 16.02 -5.98
N PRO A 156 1.62 15.63 -6.56
CA PRO A 156 1.69 15.33 -7.99
C PRO A 156 1.17 13.93 -8.37
N LEU A 157 0.84 13.07 -7.41
CA LEU A 157 0.54 11.65 -7.65
C LEU A 157 -0.93 11.32 -7.38
N THR A 158 -1.37 10.22 -8.00
CA THR A 158 -2.78 9.78 -8.01
C THR A 158 -3.36 9.52 -6.62
N GLY A 159 -2.57 9.04 -5.66
CA GLY A 159 -3.04 8.76 -4.31
C GLY A 159 -3.29 9.99 -3.44
N PHE A 160 -2.94 11.20 -3.90
CA PHE A 160 -3.33 12.44 -3.21
C PHE A 160 -4.81 12.78 -3.42
N ILE A 161 -5.32 12.53 -4.63
CA ILE A 161 -6.71 12.83 -5.03
C ILE A 161 -7.74 12.33 -4.01
N PRO A 162 -7.76 11.04 -3.60
CA PRO A 162 -8.76 10.56 -2.66
C PRO A 162 -8.62 11.20 -1.27
N LYS A 163 -7.39 11.39 -0.76
CA LYS A 163 -7.18 12.01 0.56
C LYS A 163 -7.66 13.46 0.58
N TRP A 164 -7.38 14.19 -0.49
CA TRP A 164 -7.82 15.57 -0.64
C TRP A 164 -9.34 15.68 -0.71
N LEU A 165 -9.99 14.87 -1.54
CA LEU A 165 -11.45 14.87 -1.65
C LEU A 165 -12.13 14.46 -0.34
N ILE A 166 -11.58 13.47 0.38
CA ILE A 166 -12.11 13.05 1.70
C ILE A 166 -12.03 14.23 2.68
N ALA A 167 -10.88 14.91 2.75
CA ALA A 167 -10.69 16.05 3.63
C ALA A 167 -11.67 17.19 3.28
N GLN A 168 -11.90 17.44 1.99
CA GLN A 168 -12.86 18.46 1.55
C GLN A 168 -14.29 18.13 1.99
N GLU A 169 -14.76 16.90 1.78
CA GLU A 169 -16.11 16.49 2.19
C GLU A 169 -16.31 16.55 3.71
N MET A 170 -15.30 16.15 4.48
CA MET A 170 -15.38 16.24 5.94
C MET A 170 -15.40 17.68 6.46
N VAL A 171 -14.66 18.61 5.83
CA VAL A 171 -14.71 20.04 6.18
C VAL A 171 -16.07 20.64 5.85
N LYS A 172 -16.69 20.27 4.71
CA LYS A 172 -18.06 20.71 4.36
C LYS A 172 -19.09 20.31 5.42
N GLN A 173 -18.87 19.19 6.11
CA GLN A 173 -19.75 18.67 7.17
C GLN A 173 -19.37 19.20 8.58
N ASN A 174 -18.58 20.28 8.66
CA ASN A 174 -18.09 20.90 9.90
C ASN A 174 -17.25 19.99 10.82
N LEU A 175 -16.68 18.89 10.31
CA LEU A 175 -15.85 17.96 11.08
C LEU A 175 -14.35 18.36 11.10
N ILE A 176 -14.06 19.65 11.30
CA ILE A 176 -12.72 20.25 11.12
C ILE A 176 -11.68 19.63 12.06
N LEU A 177 -12.03 19.36 13.32
CA LEU A 177 -11.08 18.76 14.27
C LEU A 177 -10.68 17.34 13.83
N PHE A 178 -11.64 16.55 13.35
CA PHE A 178 -11.40 15.19 12.89
C PHE A 178 -10.54 15.15 11.64
N THR A 179 -10.75 16.07 10.69
CA THR A 179 -9.92 16.16 9.48
C THR A 179 -8.48 16.50 9.80
N LEU A 180 -8.26 17.40 10.77
CA LEU A 180 -6.92 17.79 11.19
C LEU A 180 -6.18 16.59 11.80
N ILE A 181 -6.83 15.82 12.69
CA ILE A 181 -6.24 14.63 13.32
C ILE A 181 -5.92 13.56 12.28
N ILE A 182 -6.83 13.26 11.36
CA ILE A 182 -6.60 12.20 10.36
C ILE A 182 -5.50 12.61 9.36
N LEU A 183 -5.42 13.89 8.99
CA LEU A 183 -4.33 14.43 8.16
C LEU A 183 -2.98 14.32 8.87
N LEU A 184 -2.88 14.74 10.14
CA LEU A 184 -1.64 14.59 10.92
C LEU A 184 -1.23 13.12 11.06
N SER A 185 -2.20 12.22 11.30
CA SER A 185 -1.93 10.77 11.38
C SER A 185 -1.37 10.20 10.07
N SER A 186 -1.80 10.75 8.93
CA SER A 186 -1.33 10.29 7.61
C SER A 186 0.12 10.65 7.33
N LEU A 187 0.66 11.69 7.98
CA LEU A 187 2.08 12.05 7.88
C LEU A 187 2.99 10.95 8.46
N LEU A 188 2.54 10.21 9.49
CA LEU A 188 3.30 9.06 10.00
C LEU A 188 3.40 7.96 8.93
N SER A 189 2.32 7.73 8.19
CA SER A 189 2.35 6.76 7.09
C SER A 189 3.26 7.19 5.96
N LEU A 190 3.26 8.48 5.64
CA LEU A 190 4.13 9.08 4.63
C LEU A 190 5.61 8.90 5.01
N PHE A 191 5.98 9.06 6.28
CA PHE A 191 7.36 8.90 6.74
C PHE A 191 7.94 7.50 6.44
N PHE A 192 7.21 6.42 6.75
CA PHE A 192 7.76 5.08 6.47
C PHE A 192 7.81 4.77 4.97
N TYR A 193 6.92 5.33 4.16
CA TYR A 193 7.01 5.21 2.70
C TYR A 193 8.23 5.94 2.14
N LEU A 194 8.52 7.15 2.63
CA LEU A 194 9.72 7.89 2.22
C LEU A 194 11.00 7.14 2.61
N ARG A 195 11.03 6.54 3.81
CA ARG A 195 12.13 5.67 4.25
C ARG A 195 12.33 4.50 3.28
N LEU A 196 11.25 3.84 2.86
CA LEU A 196 11.27 2.79 1.84
C LEU A 196 11.88 3.31 0.54
N THR A 197 11.32 4.38 -0.03
CA THR A 197 11.80 4.93 -1.31
C THR A 197 13.26 5.33 -1.26
N TYR A 198 13.71 5.90 -0.13
CA TYR A 198 15.10 6.26 0.08
C TYR A 198 16.02 5.05 -0.03
N THR A 199 15.66 3.94 0.63
CA THR A 199 16.44 2.70 0.55
C THR A 199 16.45 2.06 -0.84
N VAL A 200 15.39 2.20 -1.63
CA VAL A 200 15.29 1.54 -2.95
C VAL A 200 16.10 2.22 -4.02
N SER A 201 16.04 3.56 -4.13
CA SER A 201 16.49 4.26 -5.33
C SER A 201 17.46 5.40 -5.10
N LEU A 202 17.41 6.04 -3.93
CA LEU A 202 18.19 7.26 -3.68
C LEU A 202 19.59 6.95 -3.16
N THR A 203 19.82 5.72 -2.68
CA THR A 203 21.13 5.26 -2.22
C THR A 203 21.56 4.00 -2.95
N LEU A 204 22.80 3.98 -3.43
CA LEU A 204 23.43 2.76 -3.92
C LEU A 204 23.97 1.96 -2.72
N ALA A 205 23.31 0.85 -2.39
CA ALA A 205 23.81 -0.07 -1.38
C ALA A 205 25.00 -0.89 -1.91
N PRO A 206 25.95 -1.30 -1.04
CA PRO A 206 27.04 -2.16 -1.46
C PRO A 206 26.50 -3.52 -1.92
N ASN A 207 26.84 -3.91 -3.15
CA ASN A 207 26.48 -5.22 -3.69
C ASN A 207 27.57 -6.25 -3.35
N PHE A 208 27.15 -7.45 -2.96
CA PHE A 208 28.06 -8.58 -2.82
C PHE A 208 28.59 -9.02 -4.19
N SER A 209 29.89 -9.29 -4.27
CA SER A 209 30.62 -9.68 -5.49
C SER A 209 30.19 -11.03 -6.10
N PHE A 210 29.37 -11.82 -5.39
CA PHE A 210 28.90 -13.15 -5.83
C PHE A 210 27.69 -13.13 -6.77
N PHE A 211 27.14 -11.97 -7.12
CA PHE A 211 26.01 -11.91 -8.05
C PHE A 211 26.50 -11.91 -9.51
N THR A 212 26.11 -12.94 -10.26
CA THR A 212 26.24 -12.97 -11.72
C THR A 212 25.45 -11.80 -12.32
N LEU A 213 26.08 -11.01 -13.19
CA LEU A 213 25.42 -9.94 -13.94
C LEU A 213 24.23 -10.52 -14.73
N PRO A 214 22.98 -10.14 -14.42
CA PRO A 214 21.82 -10.62 -15.17
C PRO A 214 21.76 -10.04 -16.59
N TRP A 215 22.66 -9.09 -16.94
CA TRP A 215 22.72 -8.47 -18.26
C TRP A 215 23.03 -9.48 -19.38
N SER A 216 23.56 -10.66 -19.05
CA SER A 216 23.95 -11.69 -20.01
C SER A 216 22.92 -12.81 -20.22
N THR A 217 21.71 -12.76 -19.64
CA THR A 217 20.68 -13.77 -19.96
C THR A 217 19.77 -13.25 -21.05
N HIS A 218 20.22 -13.37 -22.31
CA HIS A 218 19.32 -13.24 -23.46
C HIS A 218 18.16 -14.22 -23.30
N THR A 219 16.93 -13.71 -23.32
CA THR A 219 15.75 -14.54 -23.53
C THR A 219 15.91 -15.19 -24.90
N LYS A 220 16.05 -16.52 -24.95
CA LYS A 220 15.99 -17.25 -26.22
C LYS A 220 14.61 -17.01 -26.82
N ASN A 221 14.52 -16.15 -27.83
CA ASN A 221 13.33 -16.07 -28.67
C ASN A 221 13.16 -17.43 -29.35
N PHE A 222 12.08 -18.14 -29.03
CA PHE A 222 11.71 -19.43 -29.64
C PHE A 222 11.47 -19.35 -31.18
N MET A 223 11.59 -18.16 -31.77
CA MET A 223 11.33 -17.90 -33.19
C MET A 223 12.58 -17.59 -34.03
N ALA A 224 13.79 -17.66 -33.47
CA ALA A 224 15.00 -17.49 -34.28
C ALA A 224 15.41 -18.85 -34.90
N PRO A 225 15.47 -18.99 -36.24
CA PRO A 225 15.98 -20.21 -36.85
C PRO A 225 17.47 -20.36 -36.49
N MET A 226 17.89 -21.59 -36.21
CA MET A 226 19.31 -21.94 -36.06
C MET A 226 20.04 -21.58 -37.35
N ILE A 227 20.88 -20.56 -37.31
CA ILE A 227 21.89 -20.34 -38.34
C ILE A 227 23.00 -21.36 -38.04
N THR A 228 23.05 -22.44 -38.82
CA THR A 228 24.17 -23.38 -38.83
C THR A 228 25.32 -22.75 -39.61
N PRO A 229 26.51 -22.55 -39.02
CA PRO A 229 27.68 -22.14 -39.79
C PRO A 229 28.19 -23.34 -40.60
N SER A 230 28.22 -23.19 -41.92
CA SER A 230 29.03 -24.01 -42.84
C SER A 230 30.46 -23.50 -42.91
#